data_AF-A0A832D5B6-F1
#
_entry.id   AF-A0A832D5B6-F1
#
_cell.length_a   1.000
_cell.length_b   1.000
_cell.length_c   1.000
_cell.angle_alpha   90.00
_cell.angle_beta   90.00
_cell.angle_gamma   90.00
#
_symmetry.space_group_name_H-M   'P 1'
#
loop_
_entity.id
_entity.type
_entity.pdbx_description
1 polymer ?
#
loop_
_entity_poly.entity_id
_entity_poly.type
_entity_poly.pdbx_seq_one_letter_code
_entity_poly.pdbx_strand_id
1 'polypeptide(L)'
;MVLVWCGTQAAFYEDGSISVGLGQVTPIISKFEVRNGKVVVEVTVGAAGAPLTILSHTNLLVPTSQWEPVWAGRCDASGRFAWTNEVSEGSVQRYYTVRVP
;
A
#
# COMPACT_ATOMS: atom_id res chain seq x y z
N MET A 1 18.67 -11.26 2.33
CA MET A 1 17.98 -12.49 2.76
C MET A 1 18.37 -13.58 1.78
N VAL A 2 19.20 -14.54 2.21
CA VAL A 2 19.59 -15.69 1.37
C VAL A 2 18.79 -16.87 1.88
N LEU A 3 17.94 -17.45 1.02
CA LEU A 3 17.35 -18.76 1.26
C LEU A 3 18.27 -19.80 0.64
N VAL A 4 18.85 -20.65 1.50
CA VAL A 4 19.55 -21.87 1.06
C VAL A 4 18.60 -23.04 1.29
N TRP A 5 18.23 -23.72 0.21
CA TRP A 5 17.51 -24.98 0.28
C TRP A 5 18.53 -26.11 0.54
N CYS A 6 18.37 -26.85 1.62
CA CYS A 6 19.10 -28.09 1.86
C CYS A 6 18.08 -29.23 1.98
N GLY A 7 17.80 -29.91 0.87
CA GLY A 7 17.11 -31.19 0.90
C GLY A 7 18.13 -32.31 0.70
N THR A 8 18.14 -33.28 1.62
CA THR A 8 18.81 -34.55 1.41
C THR A 8 18.12 -35.30 0.27
N GLN A 9 18.93 -35.80 -0.65
CA GLN A 9 18.55 -36.40 -1.91
C GLN A 9 17.69 -37.66 -1.72
N ALA A 10 16.36 -37.54 -1.78
CA ALA A 10 15.44 -38.63 -2.13
C ALA A 10 14.04 -38.09 -2.49
N ALA A 11 13.62 -38.35 -3.73
CA ALA A 11 12.24 -38.28 -4.26
C ALA A 11 11.54 -36.90 -4.31
N PHE A 12 11.79 -36.15 -5.39
CA PHE A 12 10.76 -35.26 -5.95
C PHE A 12 9.82 -36.11 -6.82
N TYR A 13 8.71 -36.58 -6.25
CA TYR A 13 7.66 -37.30 -6.99
C TYR A 13 6.29 -36.62 -6.93
N GLU A 14 6.20 -35.41 -6.40
CA GLU A 14 5.01 -34.57 -6.48
C GLU A 14 5.46 -33.13 -6.72
N ASP A 15 4.74 -32.39 -7.57
CA ASP A 15 5.00 -30.99 -7.87
C ASP A 15 4.91 -30.16 -6.58
N GLY A 16 6.04 -29.95 -5.93
CA GLY A 16 6.13 -29.16 -4.71
C GLY A 16 6.06 -27.66 -5.03
N SER A 17 5.05 -26.97 -4.51
CA SER A 17 5.00 -25.51 -4.56
C SER A 17 5.69 -24.89 -3.33
N ILE A 18 6.58 -23.93 -3.55
CA ILE A 18 7.10 -23.06 -2.48
C ILE A 18 6.26 -21.77 -2.47
N SER A 19 5.67 -21.44 -1.32
CA SER A 19 5.01 -20.16 -1.09
C SER A 19 5.82 -19.31 -0.12
N VAL A 20 6.14 -18.06 -0.50
CA VAL A 20 6.77 -17.07 0.38
C VAL A 20 5.72 -16.05 0.80
N GLY A 21 5.49 -15.91 2.11
CA GLY A 21 4.69 -14.82 2.68
C GLY A 21 5.54 -13.57 2.86
N LEU A 22 5.00 -12.39 2.53
CA LEU A 22 5.74 -11.11 2.58
C LEU A 22 5.87 -10.51 3.99
N GLY A 23 5.36 -11.19 5.03
CA GLY A 23 5.30 -10.65 6.39
C GLY A 23 4.40 -9.40 6.47
N GLN A 24 4.54 -8.63 7.55
CA GLN A 24 3.86 -7.33 7.67
C GLN A 24 4.44 -6.35 6.65
N VAL A 25 3.61 -5.90 5.71
CA VAL A 25 3.99 -4.91 4.70
C VAL A 25 3.65 -3.50 5.20
N THR A 26 4.65 -2.61 5.17
CA THR A 26 4.44 -1.20 5.49
C THR A 26 4.31 -0.42 4.19
N PRO A 27 3.18 0.24 3.92
CA PRO A 27 3.03 1.05 2.71
C PRO A 27 4.00 2.24 2.75
N ILE A 28 4.69 2.49 1.64
CA ILE A 28 5.57 3.64 1.47
C ILE A 28 4.91 4.59 0.48
N ILE A 29 4.74 5.86 0.86
CA ILE A 29 4.38 6.92 -0.09
C ILE A 29 5.64 7.24 -0.90
N SER A 30 5.67 6.77 -2.14
CA SER A 30 6.83 6.91 -3.04
C SER A 30 6.81 8.24 -3.79
N LYS A 31 5.63 8.86 -3.93
CA LYS A 31 5.48 10.19 -4.54
C LYS A 31 4.33 10.94 -3.90
N PHE A 32 4.53 12.23 -3.67
CA PHE A 32 3.48 13.19 -3.35
C PHE A 32 3.72 14.45 -4.16
N GLU A 33 2.82 14.79 -5.08
CA GLU A 33 2.91 16.02 -5.86
C GLU A 33 1.57 16.74 -5.95
N VAL A 34 1.63 18.08 -6.02
CA VAL A 34 0.48 18.91 -6.37
C VAL A 34 0.73 19.46 -7.77
N ARG A 35 -0.18 19.17 -8.71
CA ARG A 35 -0.09 19.66 -10.08
C ARG A 35 -1.49 19.94 -10.62
N ASN A 36 -1.68 21.12 -11.22
CA ASN A 36 -2.95 21.53 -11.85
C ASN A 36 -4.17 21.41 -10.91
N GLY A 37 -4.04 21.79 -9.64
CA GLY A 37 -5.14 21.68 -8.66
C GLY A 37 -5.49 20.24 -8.25
N LYS A 38 -4.59 19.29 -8.51
CA LYS A 38 -4.73 17.89 -8.09
C LYS A 38 -3.56 17.46 -7.23
N VAL A 39 -3.85 16.70 -6.19
CA VAL A 39 -2.85 15.96 -5.40
C VAL A 39 -2.75 14.58 -6.02
N VAL A 40 -1.54 14.18 -6.39
CA VAL A 40 -1.22 12.83 -6.85
C VAL A 40 -0.34 12.17 -5.81
N VAL A 41 -0.78 11.00 -5.34
CA VAL A 41 -0.07 10.17 -4.37
C VAL A 41 0.24 8.83 -5.01
N GLU A 42 1.52 8.46 -5.03
CA GLU A 42 1.92 7.09 -5.36
C GLU A 42 2.34 6.35 -4.10
N VAL A 43 1.92 5.10 -4.02
CA VAL A 43 2.14 4.20 -2.89
C VAL A 43 2.76 2.92 -3.41
N THR A 44 3.75 2.42 -2.68
CA THR A 44 4.31 1.08 -2.89
C THR A 44 4.04 0.25 -1.64
N VAL A 45 3.31 -0.86 -1.80
CA VAL A 45 3.10 -1.87 -0.75
C VAL A 45 4.06 -3.05 -0.94
N GLY A 46 4.59 -3.22 -2.17
CA GLY A 46 5.57 -4.26 -2.50
C GLY A 46 4.96 -5.64 -2.76
N ALA A 47 3.63 -5.74 -2.77
CA ALA A 47 2.88 -6.96 -2.97
C ALA A 47 1.79 -6.76 -4.04
N ALA A 48 1.84 -7.57 -5.10
CA ALA A 48 0.86 -7.52 -6.18
C ALA A 48 -0.55 -7.80 -5.65
N GLY A 49 -1.54 -6.98 -6.05
CA GLY A 49 -2.93 -7.16 -5.64
C GLY A 49 -3.22 -6.90 -4.16
N ALA A 50 -2.25 -6.40 -3.39
CA ALA A 50 -2.40 -6.08 -1.98
C ALA A 50 -3.52 -5.06 -1.74
N PRO A 51 -4.45 -5.32 -0.80
CA PRO A 51 -5.48 -4.36 -0.46
C PRO A 51 -4.88 -3.16 0.25
N LEU A 52 -5.40 -1.96 -0.03
CA LEU A 52 -5.05 -0.75 0.70
C LEU A 52 -6.25 0.20 0.78
N THR A 53 -6.21 1.08 1.78
CA THR A 53 -7.20 2.13 2.01
C THR A 53 -6.50 3.45 2.23
N ILE A 54 -6.97 4.51 1.59
CA ILE A 54 -6.58 5.88 1.91
C ILE A 54 -7.56 6.41 2.95
N LEU A 55 -7.00 6.85 4.08
CA LEU A 55 -7.74 7.47 5.16
C LEU A 55 -7.49 8.98 5.17
N SER A 56 -8.47 9.77 5.63
CA SER A 56 -8.32 11.21 5.81
C SER A 56 -8.94 11.71 7.11
N HIS A 57 -8.39 12.83 7.60
CA HIS A 57 -9.01 13.61 8.68
C HIS A 57 -8.59 15.09 8.56
N THR A 58 -9.35 16.00 9.14
CA THR A 58 -9.00 17.44 9.25
C THR A 58 -8.15 17.77 10.47
N ASN A 59 -7.82 16.79 11.32
CA ASN A 59 -7.09 16.98 12.57
C ASN A 59 -6.05 15.88 12.72
N LEU A 60 -4.77 16.26 12.59
CA LEU A 60 -3.64 15.34 12.65
C LEU A 60 -3.43 14.72 14.05
N LEU A 61 -3.98 15.33 15.10
CA LEU A 61 -3.84 14.85 16.48
C LEU A 61 -4.81 13.70 16.82
N VAL A 62 -5.82 13.49 15.98
CA VAL A 62 -6.76 12.37 16.13
C VAL A 62 -6.05 11.06 15.77
N PRO A 63 -6.18 9.98 16.56
CA PRO A 63 -5.59 8.68 16.24
C PRO A 63 -6.02 8.18 14.86
N THR A 64 -5.10 7.57 14.10
CA THR A 64 -5.38 7.08 12.72
C THR A 64 -6.47 6.02 12.65
N SER A 65 -6.76 5.33 13.77
CA SER A 65 -7.90 4.42 13.89
C SER A 65 -9.26 5.10 13.76
N GLN A 66 -9.33 6.41 14.00
CA GLN A 66 -10.54 7.24 13.89
C GLN A 66 -10.60 8.01 12.56
N TRP A 67 -9.63 7.85 11.66
CA TRP A 67 -9.65 8.51 10.37
C TRP A 67 -10.62 7.83 9.40
N GLU A 68 -11.24 8.64 8.55
CA GLU A 68 -12.31 8.18 7.66
C GLU A 68 -11.72 7.65 6.35
N PRO A 69 -12.23 6.52 5.81
CA PRO A 69 -11.81 6.03 4.50
C PRO A 69 -12.36 6.92 3.39
N VAL A 70 -11.47 7.47 2.56
CA VAL A 70 -11.85 8.26 1.38
C VAL A 70 -11.74 7.46 0.08
N TRP A 71 -10.95 6.38 0.09
CA TRP A 71 -10.78 5.50 -1.05
C TRP A 71 -10.27 4.12 -0.60
N ALA A 72 -10.66 3.06 -1.32
CA ALA A 72 -10.18 1.70 -1.10
C ALA A 72 -9.99 0.95 -2.42
N GLY A 73 -9.00 0.05 -2.46
CA GLY A 73 -8.75 -0.81 -3.61
C GLY A 73 -7.50 -1.65 -3.45
N ARG A 74 -6.81 -1.95 -4.56
CA ARG A 74 -5.69 -2.90 -4.59
C ARG A 74 -4.51 -2.36 -5.40
N CYS A 75 -3.31 -2.79 -5.04
CA CYS A 75 -2.10 -2.54 -5.83
C CYS A 75 -2.13 -3.27 -7.18
N ASP A 76 -1.44 -2.71 -8.16
CA ASP A 76 -1.17 -3.33 -9.44
C ASP A 76 -0.24 -4.56 -9.35
N ALA A 77 0.09 -5.15 -10.50
CA ALA A 77 0.96 -6.33 -10.58
C ALA A 77 2.38 -6.09 -10.05
N SER A 78 2.81 -4.84 -9.91
CA SER A 78 4.10 -4.45 -9.35
C SER A 78 4.03 -4.08 -7.86
N GLY A 79 2.85 -4.19 -7.23
CA GLY A 79 2.65 -3.79 -5.84
C GLY A 79 2.61 -2.28 -5.65
N ARG A 80 2.28 -1.52 -6.71
CA ARG A 80 2.15 -0.06 -6.70
C ARG A 80 0.70 0.37 -6.81
N PHE A 81 0.41 1.58 -6.37
CA PHE A 81 -0.89 2.19 -6.48
C PHE A 81 -0.75 3.70 -6.63
N ALA A 82 -1.62 4.32 -7.43
CA ALA A 82 -1.68 5.77 -7.61
C ALA A 82 -3.10 6.27 -7.35
N TRP A 83 -3.22 7.30 -6.52
CA TRP A 83 -4.47 7.98 -6.25
C TRP A 83 -4.33 9.46 -6.56
N THR A 84 -5.35 10.00 -7.24
CA THR A 84 -5.44 11.42 -7.55
C THR A 84 -6.70 11.99 -6.93
N ASN A 85 -6.55 13.12 -6.24
CA ASN A 85 -7.67 13.86 -5.68
C ASN A 85 -7.62 15.31 -6.11
N GLU A 86 -8.79 15.91 -6.34
CA GLU A 86 -8.89 17.33 -6.64
C GLU A 86 -8.80 18.13 -5.34
N VAL A 87 -8.02 19.21 -5.36
CA VAL A 87 -7.90 20.16 -4.26
C VAL A 87 -8.24 21.55 -4.78
N SER A 88 -9.21 22.18 -4.14
CA SER A 88 -9.58 23.57 -4.40
C SER A 88 -9.04 24.49 -3.31
N GLU A 89 -8.72 25.74 -3.65
CA GLU A 89 -8.18 26.74 -2.71
C GLU A 89 -9.14 27.10 -1.56
N GLY A 90 -10.42 26.71 -1.65
CA GLY A 90 -11.42 26.85 -0.58
C GLY A 90 -11.68 25.59 0.24
N SER A 91 -10.99 24.47 -0.06
CA SER A 91 -11.17 23.23 0.69
C SER A 91 -10.52 23.32 2.07
N VAL A 92 -11.19 22.76 3.08
CA VAL A 92 -10.59 22.59 4.41
C VAL A 92 -9.32 21.75 4.29
N GLN A 93 -8.26 22.14 5.00
CA GLN A 93 -7.03 21.37 5.08
C GLN A 93 -7.34 19.95 5.57
N ARG A 94 -6.87 18.95 4.81
CA ARG A 94 -7.00 17.54 5.15
C ARG A 94 -5.63 16.88 5.20
N TYR A 95 -5.50 15.93 6.11
CA TYR A 95 -4.37 15.03 6.24
C TYR A 95 -4.78 13.68 5.70
N TYR A 96 -3.83 12.96 5.09
CA TYR A 96 -4.06 11.66 4.46
C TYR A 96 -3.01 10.65 4.93
N THR A 97 -3.42 9.39 5.07
CA THR A 97 -2.52 8.27 5.34
C THR A 97 -2.98 7.03 4.60
N VAL A 98 -2.08 6.06 4.44
CA VAL A 98 -2.36 4.77 3.80
C VAL A 98 -2.40 3.69 4.85
N ARG A 99 -3.44 2.85 4.81
CA ARG A 99 -3.57 1.66 5.64
C ARG A 99 -3.62 0.42 4.76
N VAL A 100 -2.80 -0.57 5.11
CA VAL A 100 -2.91 -1.95 4.61
C VAL A 100 -3.51 -2.79 5.75
N PRO A 101 -4.43 -3.74 5.47
CA PRO A 101 -5.02 -4.62 6.48
C PRO A 101 -4.00 -5.46 7.25
#